data_AF-A0A660S5F7-F1
#
_entry.id   AF-A0A660S5F7-F1
#
_cell.length_a   1.000
_cell.length_b   1.000
_cell.length_c   1.000
_cell.angle_alpha   90.00
_cell.angle_beta   90.00
_cell.angle_gamma   90.00
#
_symmetry.space_group_name_H-M   'P 1'
#
loop_
_entity.id
_entity.type
_entity.pdbx_description
1 polymer ?
#
loop_
_entity_poly.entity_id
_entity_poly.type
_entity_poly.pdbx_seq_one_letter_code
_entity_poly.pdbx_strand_id
1 'polypeptide(L)'
;MQEIPDLLQRPRIQKKYKYSNEEIQKYLELIFRKTKKVEPSGNINICRDAKDNMILETALSGQVKYLVTRDDDIKRDLNLVQTMGKHGIEIITVSRFLEMLV
;
A
#
# COMPACT_ATOMS: atom_id res chain seq x y z
N MET A 1 10.13 2.41 -1.80
CA MET A 1 9.89 2.57 -0.34
C MET A 1 10.33 3.91 0.25
N GLN A 2 10.86 4.87 -0.54
CA GLN A 2 11.22 6.20 -0.05
C GLN A 2 10.02 7.05 0.40
N GLU A 3 8.81 6.69 -0.03
CA GLU A 3 7.60 7.46 0.23
C GLU A 3 7.24 7.59 1.73
N ILE A 4 7.42 6.56 2.55
CA ILE A 4 7.06 6.63 3.98
C ILE A 4 7.94 7.66 4.73
N PRO A 5 9.28 7.62 4.63
CA PRO A 5 10.14 8.69 5.15
C PRO A 5 9.71 10.08 4.67
N ASP A 6 9.48 10.25 3.36
CA ASP A 6 9.12 11.54 2.77
C ASP A 6 7.78 12.06 3.30
N LEU A 7 6.80 11.16 3.47
CA LEU A 7 5.49 11.46 4.07
C LEU A 7 5.66 11.95 5.51
N LEU A 8 6.44 11.24 6.31
CA LEU A 8 6.66 11.58 7.72
C LEU A 8 7.38 12.91 7.90
N GLN A 9 8.17 13.34 6.91
CA GLN A 9 8.84 14.64 6.90
C GLN A 9 7.94 15.78 6.40
N ARG A 10 6.75 15.53 5.83
CA ARG A 10 5.88 16.59 5.32
C ARG A 10 5.52 17.59 6.43
N PRO A 11 5.56 18.92 6.17
CA PRO A 11 5.35 19.95 7.19
C PRO A 11 4.07 19.79 8.01
N ARG A 12 2.98 19.36 7.38
CA ARG A 12 1.68 19.13 8.05
C ARG A 12 1.74 17.99 9.08
N ILE A 13 2.46 16.91 8.75
CA ILE A 13 2.63 15.75 9.64
C ILE A 13 3.58 16.11 10.77
N GLN A 14 4.72 16.74 10.44
CA GLN A 14 5.68 17.18 11.43
C GLN A 14 5.11 18.21 12.40
N LYS A 15 4.32 19.19 11.92
CA LYS A 15 3.66 20.16 12.79
C LYS A 15 2.68 19.50 13.77
N LYS A 16 2.00 18.44 13.35
CA LYS A 16 0.98 17.75 14.16
C LYS A 16 1.59 16.81 15.19
N TYR A 17 2.55 15.98 14.78
CA TYR A 17 3.06 14.88 15.60
C TYR A 17 4.48 15.12 16.14
N LYS A 18 5.24 16.02 15.53
CA LYS A 18 6.60 16.44 15.96
C LYS A 18 7.56 15.26 16.16
N TYR A 19 7.56 14.32 15.23
CA TYR A 19 8.43 13.15 15.30
C TYR A 19 9.90 13.54 15.14
N SER A 20 10.75 13.02 16.02
CA SER A 20 12.20 13.09 15.84
C SER A 20 12.65 12.18 14.70
N ASN A 21 13.84 12.44 14.15
CA ASN A 21 14.42 11.55 13.14
C ASN A 21 14.65 10.14 13.70
N GLU A 22 15.05 10.00 14.97
CA GLU A 22 15.24 8.69 15.62
C GLU A 22 13.93 7.91 15.74
N GLU A 23 12.83 8.58 16.08
CA GLU A 23 11.51 7.94 16.15
C GLU A 23 11.06 7.43 14.77
N ILE A 24 11.27 8.24 13.73
CA ILE A 24 10.98 7.84 12.35
C ILE A 24 11.81 6.62 11.95
N GLN A 25 13.12 6.61 12.22
CA GLN A 25 14.00 5.49 11.90
C GLN A 25 13.58 4.21 12.63
N LYS A 26 13.29 4.29 13.93
CA LYS A 26 12.82 3.15 14.71
C LYS A 26 11.49 2.61 14.20
N TYR A 27 10.56 3.49 13.81
CA TYR A 27 9.29 3.09 13.22
C TYR A 27 9.48 2.35 11.89
N LEU A 28 10.36 2.86 11.01
CA LEU A 28 10.68 2.21 9.75
C LEU A 28 11.29 0.83 9.97
N GLU A 29 12.23 0.69 10.90
CA GLU A 29 12.85 -0.60 11.24
C GLU A 29 11.80 -1.63 11.68
N LEU A 30 10.83 -1.23 12.51
CA LEU A 30 9.74 -2.09 12.94
C LEU A 30 8.87 -2.56 11.77
N ILE A 31 8.55 -1.67 10.82
CA ILE A 31 7.83 -2.03 9.60
C ILE A 31 8.63 -3.04 8.79
N PHE A 32 9.92 -2.78 8.55
CA PHE A 32 10.79 -3.67 7.78
C PHE A 32 10.84 -5.08 8.38
N ARG A 33 10.96 -5.18 9.71
CA ARG A 33 11.00 -6.48 10.40
C ARG A 33 9.69 -7.26 10.35
N LYS A 34 8.56 -6.58 10.09
CA LYS A 34 7.22 -7.18 10.07
C LYS A 34 6.67 -7.37 8.66
N THR A 35 7.38 -6.93 7.62
CA THR A 35 6.91 -6.97 6.24
C THR A 35 7.70 -7.97 5.41
N LYS A 36 7.03 -8.57 4.43
CA LYS A 36 7.69 -9.32 3.36
C LYS A 36 7.96 -8.36 2.21
N LYS A 37 9.23 -8.14 1.86
CA LYS A 37 9.60 -7.35 0.68
C LYS A 37 9.23 -8.14 -0.57
N VAL A 38 8.53 -7.48 -1.48
CA VAL A 38 8.23 -7.98 -2.82
C VAL A 38 8.86 -7.02 -3.81
N GLU A 39 9.51 -7.54 -4.84
CA GLU A 39 10.14 -6.75 -5.89
C GLU A 39 9.34 -6.93 -7.18
N PRO A 40 8.51 -5.95 -7.57
CA PRO A 40 7.82 -5.94 -8.85
C PRO A 40 8.83 -6.01 -10.00
N SER A 41 8.53 -6.84 -11.00
CA SER A 41 9.33 -6.94 -12.22
C SER A 41 9.15 -5.74 -13.15
N GLY A 42 8.08 -4.95 -12.97
CA GLY A 42 7.76 -3.77 -13.77
C GLY A 42 7.06 -4.10 -15.10
N ASN A 43 6.71 -5.36 -15.33
CA ASN A 43 6.16 -5.83 -16.60
C ASN A 43 4.62 -5.87 -16.62
N ILE A 44 3.98 -5.44 -15.53
CA ILE A 44 2.53 -5.46 -15.40
C ILE A 44 1.95 -4.12 -15.81
N ASN A 45 0.98 -4.16 -16.74
CA ASN A 45 0.19 -3.01 -17.15
C ASN A 45 -1.30 -3.32 -17.03
N ILE A 46 -1.81 -3.28 -15.79
CA ILE A 46 -3.21 -3.65 -15.46
C ILE A 46 -4.06 -2.41 -15.20
N CYS A 47 -3.47 -1.32 -14.71
CA CYS A 47 -4.17 -0.07 -14.42
C CYS A 47 -4.01 0.95 -15.56
N ARG A 48 -4.94 1.91 -15.63
CA ARG A 48 -4.87 3.04 -16.56
C ARG A 48 -3.80 4.05 -16.15
N ASP A 49 -3.51 4.18 -14.85
CA ASP A 49 -2.38 4.97 -14.34
C ASP A 49 -1.18 4.03 -14.12
N ALA A 50 -0.09 4.32 -14.83
CA ALA A 50 1.15 3.56 -14.73
C ALA A 50 1.76 3.57 -13.31
N LYS A 51 1.42 4.57 -12.48
CA LYS A 51 1.91 4.65 -11.09
C LYS A 51 1.31 3.57 -10.20
N ASP A 52 0.07 3.16 -10.45
CA ASP A 52 -0.61 2.14 -9.65
C ASP A 52 -0.19 0.72 -10.01
N ASN A 53 0.37 0.51 -11.21
CA ASN A 53 0.82 -0.79 -11.67
C ASN A 53 1.80 -1.44 -10.70
N MET A 54 2.72 -0.66 -10.11
CA MET A 54 3.68 -1.18 -9.13
C MET A 54 2.99 -1.71 -7.86
N ILE A 55 1.93 -1.05 -7.40
CA ILE A 55 1.16 -1.47 -6.21
C ILE A 55 0.39 -2.76 -6.51
N LEU A 56 -0.24 -2.83 -7.68
CA LEU A 56 -1.01 -4.00 -8.11
C LEU A 56 -0.10 -5.22 -8.36
N GLU A 57 1.05 -5.00 -9.01
CA GLU A 57 2.06 -6.04 -9.22
C GLU A 57 2.64 -6.54 -7.90
N THR A 58 2.82 -5.66 -6.91
CA THR A 58 3.23 -6.04 -5.56
C THR A 58 2.20 -6.99 -4.93
N ALA A 59 0.90 -6.70 -5.08
CA ALA A 59 -0.16 -7.55 -4.56
C ALA A 59 -0.20 -8.92 -5.26
N LEU A 60 -0.07 -8.94 -6.59
CA LEU A 60 -0.04 -10.17 -7.39
C LEU A 60 1.18 -11.03 -7.07
N SER A 61 2.38 -10.46 -7.13
CA SER A 61 3.64 -11.14 -6.83
C SER A 61 3.72 -11.57 -5.36
N GLY A 62 3.12 -10.78 -4.48
CA GLY A 62 3.00 -11.10 -3.06
C GLY A 62 1.98 -12.19 -2.75
N GLN A 63 1.11 -12.56 -3.71
CA GLN A 63 0.00 -13.49 -3.56
C GLN A 63 -0.87 -13.18 -2.34
N VAL A 64 -1.14 -11.88 -2.14
CA VAL A 64 -1.87 -11.40 -0.96
C VAL A 64 -3.36 -11.69 -1.11
N LYS A 65 -4.07 -11.89 0.01
CA LYS A 65 -5.53 -12.02 -0.03
C LYS A 65 -6.24 -10.68 -0.16
N TYR A 66 -5.64 -9.62 0.38
CA TYR A 66 -6.24 -8.29 0.45
C TYR A 66 -5.28 -7.21 -0.04
N LEU A 67 -5.75 -6.32 -0.91
CA LEU A 67 -5.12 -5.05 -1.21
C LEU A 67 -5.87 -3.95 -0.44
N VAL A 68 -5.24 -3.41 0.60
CA VAL A 68 -5.85 -2.38 1.45
C VAL A 68 -5.44 -1.01 0.97
N THR A 69 -6.40 -0.16 0.57
CA THR A 69 -6.09 1.19 0.07
C THR A 69 -7.13 2.24 0.47
N ARG A 70 -6.67 3.49 0.60
CA ARG A 70 -7.54 4.66 0.72
C ARG A 70 -7.86 5.31 -0.62
N ASP A 71 -7.18 4.92 -1.69
CA ASP A 71 -7.38 5.46 -3.03
C ASP A 71 -8.76 5.07 -3.57
N ASP A 72 -9.63 6.05 -3.79
CA ASP A 72 -10.99 5.81 -4.28
C ASP A 72 -11.03 5.43 -5.76
N ASP A 73 -10.06 5.85 -6.56
CA ASP A 73 -10.02 5.52 -7.98
C ASP A 73 -9.69 4.03 -8.17
N ILE A 74 -8.73 3.49 -7.40
CA ILE A 74 -8.43 2.04 -7.39
C ILE A 74 -9.65 1.23 -6.93
N LYS A 75 -10.36 1.69 -5.90
CA LYS A 75 -11.53 0.95 -5.35
C LYS A 75 -12.75 1.01 -6.26
N ARG A 76 -12.93 2.11 -7.01
CA ARG A 76 -14.10 2.34 -7.87
C ARG A 76 -13.90 1.86 -9.30
N ASP A 77 -12.67 1.58 -9.73
CA ASP A 77 -12.43 0.92 -11.02
C ASP A 77 -12.88 -0.55 -10.96
N LEU A 78 -14.11 -0.80 -11.41
CA LEU A 78 -14.72 -2.13 -11.42
C LEU A 78 -13.93 -3.14 -12.26
N ASN A 79 -13.28 -2.70 -13.34
CA ASN A 79 -12.46 -3.60 -14.17
C ASN A 79 -11.23 -4.07 -13.39
N LEU A 80 -10.60 -3.14 -12.66
CA LEU A 80 -9.46 -3.46 -11.81
C LEU A 80 -9.87 -4.40 -10.67
N VAL A 81 -10.94 -4.09 -9.96
CA VAL A 81 -11.46 -4.93 -8.86
C VAL A 81 -11.77 -6.34 -9.36
N GLN A 82 -12.45 -6.49 -10.50
CA GLN A 82 -12.73 -7.80 -11.09
C GLN A 82 -11.46 -8.54 -11.51
N THR A 83 -10.50 -7.83 -12.09
CA THR A 83 -9.22 -8.42 -12.52
C THR A 83 -8.45 -8.95 -11.33
N MET A 84 -8.32 -8.17 -10.25
CA MET A 84 -7.66 -8.59 -9.01
C MET A 84 -8.42 -9.74 -8.35
N GLY A 85 -9.76 -9.72 -8.37
CA GLY A 85 -10.60 -10.79 -7.85
C GLY A 85 -10.38 -12.14 -8.55
N LYS A 86 -10.11 -12.16 -9.86
CA LYS A 86 -9.74 -13.39 -10.59
C LYS A 86 -8.44 -14.02 -10.09
N HIS A 87 -7.56 -13.21 -9.50
CA HIS A 87 -6.33 -13.66 -8.85
C HIS A 87 -6.52 -13.94 -7.34
N GLY A 88 -7.76 -13.91 -6.84
CA GLY A 88 -8.06 -14.15 -5.42
C GLY A 88 -7.73 -12.96 -4.50
N ILE A 89 -7.51 -11.77 -5.07
CA ILE A 89 -7.15 -10.56 -4.34
C ILE A 89 -8.37 -9.66 -4.20
N GLU A 90 -8.77 -9.39 -2.97
CA GLU A 90 -9.87 -8.47 -2.68
C GLU A 90 -9.35 -7.07 -2.35
N ILE A 91 -9.83 -6.05 -3.08
CA ILE A 91 -9.49 -4.65 -2.80
C ILE A 91 -10.45 -4.12 -1.73
N ILE A 92 -9.93 -3.67 -0.59
CA ILE A 92 -10.73 -3.24 0.56
C ILE A 92 -10.27 -1.89 1.12
N THR A 93 -11.17 -1.23 1.85
CA THR A 93 -10.85 -0.03 2.61
C THR A 93 -10.06 -0.35 3.86
N VAL A 94 -9.36 0.65 4.39
CA VAL A 94 -8.69 0.55 5.70
C VAL A 94 -9.69 0.22 6.81
N SER A 95 -10.87 0.85 6.83
CA SER A 95 -11.88 0.60 7.86
C SER A 95 -12.33 -0.86 7.87
N ARG A 96 -12.66 -1.40 6.69
CA ARG A 96 -13.07 -2.79 6.53
C ARG A 96 -11.97 -3.75 6.96
N PHE A 97 -10.71 -3.48 6.60
CA PHE A 97 -9.59 -4.31 7.04
C PHE A 97 -9.45 -4.32 8.56
N LEU A 98 -9.59 -3.17 9.22
CA LEU A 98 -9.51 -3.07 10.67
C LEU A 98 -10.65 -3.84 11.36
N GLU A 99 -11.88 -3.78 10.84
CA GLU A 99 -13.03 -4.54 11.34
C GLU A 99 -12.80 -6.06 11.28
N MET A 100 -11.96 -6.56 10.37
CA MET A 100 -11.64 -7.98 10.24
C MET A 100 -10.55 -8.48 11.19
N LEU A 101 -9.86 -7.57 11.88
CA LEU A 101 -8.79 -7.89 12.84
C LEU A 101 -9.28 -7.95 14.29
N VAL A 102 -10.53 -7.53 14.53
CA VAL A 102 -11.19 -7.54 15.84
C VAL A 102 -12.01 -8.81 16.01
#